data_AF-U3GX11-F1
#
_entry.id   AF-U3GX11-F1
#
_cell.length_a   1.000
_cell.length_b   1.000
_cell.length_c   1.000
_cell.angle_alpha   90.00
_cell.angle_beta   90.00
_cell.angle_gamma   90.00
#
_symmetry.space_group_name_H-M   'P 1'
#
loop_
_entity.id
_entity.type
_entity.pdbx_description
1 polymer ?
#
loop_
_entity_poly.entity_id
_entity_poly.type
_entity_poly.pdbx_seq_one_letter_code
_entity_poly.pdbx_strand_id
1 'polypeptide(L)' 'MKDLYFLSEETKIIFGLVELEGKIQLDFLGVDLGHYQDKNTAKSWYKFMKEKIENSEHPMKDVAIANLEKLYKGMK' A
#
# COMPACT_ATOMS: atom_id res chain seq x y z
N MET A 1 18.98 -6.91 -6.78
CA MET A 1 17.95 -5.86 -6.91
C MET A 1 18.66 -4.54 -6.68
N LYS A 2 18.80 -3.69 -7.69
CA LYS A 2 19.17 -2.28 -7.45
C LYS A 2 18.10 -1.69 -6.54
N ASP A 3 18.48 -0.80 -5.62
CA ASP A 3 17.65 -0.13 -4.61
C ASP A 3 16.47 0.67 -5.20
N LEU A 4 15.51 0.01 -5.86
CA LEU A 4 14.33 0.64 -6.47
C LEU A 4 13.33 1.12 -5.43
N TYR A 5 13.36 0.50 -4.24
CA TYR A 5 12.27 0.54 -3.27
C TYR A 5 12.53 1.40 -2.02
N PHE A 6 13.76 1.91 -1.82
CA PHE A 6 14.10 2.71 -0.62
C PHE A 6 14.55 4.13 -0.94
N LEU A 7 14.26 4.62 -2.16
CA LEU A 7 14.63 5.95 -2.62
C LEU A 7 13.64 7.03 -2.15
N SER A 8 12.39 6.65 -1.89
CA SER A 8 11.31 7.56 -1.54
C SER A 8 10.21 6.87 -0.74
N GLU A 9 9.26 7.65 -0.23
CA GLU A 9 8.09 7.10 0.47
C GLU A 9 7.20 6.29 -0.49
N GLU A 10 7.00 6.75 -1.73
CA GLU A 10 6.18 6.05 -2.72
C GLU A 10 6.78 4.69 -3.09
N THR A 11 8.10 4.63 -3.27
CA THR A 11 8.79 3.38 -3.62
C THR A 11 8.73 2.35 -2.50
N LYS A 12 8.75 2.78 -1.23
CA LYS A 12 8.51 1.89 -0.07
C LYS A 12 7.08 1.34 -0.07
N ILE A 13 6.09 2.19 -0.31
CA ILE A 13 4.68 1.77 -0.37
C ILE A 13 4.49 0.71 -1.47
N ILE A 14 5.07 0.94 -2.65
CA ILE A 14 5.01 0.00 -3.77
C ILE A 14 5.66 -1.34 -3.41
N PHE A 15 6.83 -1.32 -2.74
CA PHE A 15 7.46 -2.55 -2.25
C PHE A 15 6.53 -3.36 -1.34
N GLY A 16 5.93 -2.70 -0.35
CA GLY A 16 5.01 -3.37 0.58
C GLY A 16 3.79 -3.97 -0.12
N LEU A 17 3.31 -3.34 -1.19
CA LEU A 17 2.15 -3.81 -1.95
C LEU A 17 2.47 -4.88 -3.00
N VAL A 18 3.71 -4.95 -3.49
CA VAL A 18 4.10 -5.84 -4.61
C VAL A 18 4.89 -7.06 -4.13
N GLU A 19 5.80 -6.88 -3.17
CA GLU A 19 6.78 -7.90 -2.79
C GLU A 19 6.46 -8.59 -1.46
N LEU A 20 5.61 -7.98 -0.63
CA LEU A 20 5.24 -8.52 0.68
C LEU A 20 3.83 -9.10 0.65
N GLU A 21 3.59 -10.11 1.49
CA GLU A 21 2.28 -10.72 1.69
C GLU A 21 2.01 -10.99 3.18
N GLY A 22 0.73 -11.24 3.50
CA GLY A 22 0.30 -11.65 4.85
C GLY A 22 0.60 -10.59 5.92
N LYS A 23 0.91 -11.05 7.14
CA LYS A 23 1.13 -10.15 8.29
C LYS A 23 2.29 -9.17 8.05
N ILE A 24 3.35 -9.61 7.39
CA ILE A 24 4.53 -8.77 7.13
C ILE A 24 4.16 -7.58 6.24
N GLN A 25 3.31 -7.80 5.23
CA GLN A 25 2.77 -6.71 4.41
C GLN A 25 1.97 -5.71 5.25
N LEU A 26 1.08 -6.19 6.12
CA LEU A 26 0.24 -5.32 6.96
C LEU A 26 1.08 -4.49 7.93
N ASP A 27 2.00 -5.13 8.65
CA ASP A 27 2.90 -4.47 9.58
C ASP A 27 3.74 -3.40 8.85
N PHE A 28 4.23 -3.70 7.65
CA PHE A 28 5.03 -2.79 6.85
C PHE A 28 4.23 -1.58 6.35
N LEU A 29 2.97 -1.78 5.95
CA LEU A 29 2.07 -0.74 5.46
C LEU A 29 1.35 0.04 6.58
N GLY A 30 1.64 -0.27 7.85
CA GLY A 30 1.00 0.34 9.00
C GLY A 30 -0.49 -0.01 9.14
N VAL A 31 -0.92 -1.14 8.58
CA VAL A 31 -2.30 -1.62 8.64
C VAL A 31 -2.49 -2.45 9.90
N ASP A 32 -3.46 -2.07 10.71
CA ASP A 32 -3.82 -2.73 11.95
C ASP A 32 -5.32 -3.04 12.03
N LEU A 33 -5.78 -3.54 13.17
CA LEU A 33 -7.19 -3.87 13.39
C LEU A 33 -8.14 -2.66 13.24
N GLY A 34 -7.68 -1.44 13.53
CA GLY A 34 -8.48 -0.23 13.41
C GLY A 34 -8.94 0.02 11.98
N HIS A 35 -8.08 -0.30 11.01
CA HIS A 35 -8.40 -0.24 9.58
C HIS A 35 -9.50 -1.23 9.17
N TYR A 36 -9.71 -2.31 9.92
CA TYR A 36 -10.80 -3.27 9.66
C TYR A 36 -12.06 -2.98 10.48
N GLN A 37 -11.99 -2.08 11.47
CA GLN A 37 -13.10 -1.75 12.36
C GLN A 37 -13.77 -0.42 11.99
N ASP A 38 -13.05 0.51 11.39
CA ASP A 38 -13.55 1.82 10.99
C ASP A 38 -13.34 2.09 9.50
N LYS A 39 -14.46 2.14 8.77
CA LYS A 39 -14.52 2.48 7.34
C LYS A 39 -13.87 3.83 7.01
N ASN A 40 -13.97 4.82 7.89
CA ASN A 40 -13.38 6.13 7.63
C ASN A 40 -11.86 6.08 7.76
N THR A 41 -11.35 5.33 8.73
CA THR A 41 -9.92 5.05 8.88
C THR A 41 -9.39 4.31 7.65
N ALA A 42 -10.04 3.21 7.25
CA ALA A 42 -9.70 2.44 6.05
C ALA A 42 -9.68 3.30 4.78
N LYS A 43 -10.73 4.09 4.57
CA LYS A 43 -10.88 4.95 3.39
C LYS A 43 -9.84 6.06 3.34
N SER A 44 -9.51 6.65 4.49
CA SER A 44 -8.49 7.70 4.57
C SER A 44 -7.11 7.14 4.26
N TRP A 45 -6.77 5.99 4.86
CA TRP A 45 -5.55 5.24 4.54
C TRP A 45 -5.47 4.89 3.05
N TYR A 46 -6.53 4.30 2.47
CA TYR A 46 -6.55 3.92 1.05
C TYR A 46 -6.30 5.12 0.13
N LYS A 47 -6.96 6.26 0.39
CA LYS A 47 -6.79 7.47 -0.41
C LYS A 47 -5.36 8.01 -0.33
N PHE A 48 -4.80 8.10 0.87
CA PHE A 48 -3.43 8.55 1.08
C PHE A 48 -2.43 7.67 0.32
N MET A 49 -2.55 6.35 0.45
CA MET A 49 -1.68 5.39 -0.23
C MET A 49 -1.81 5.48 -1.75
N LYS A 50 -3.04 5.58 -2.26
CA LYS A 50 -3.31 5.68 -3.71
C LYS A 50 -2.73 6.96 -4.30
N GLU A 51 -2.90 8.10 -3.65
CA GLU A 51 -2.34 9.39 -4.09
C GLU A 51 -0.81 9.36 -4.17
N LYS A 52 -0.15 8.74 -3.18
CA LYS A 52 1.31 8.56 -3.18
C LYS A 52 1.77 7.70 -4.36
N ILE A 53 1.08 6.60 -4.64
CA ILE A 53 1.44 5.68 -5.72
C ILE A 53 1.16 6.29 -7.10
N GLU A 54 0.04 6.97 -7.28
CA GLU A 54 -0.38 7.56 -8.58
C GLU A 54 0.64 8.59 -9.10
N ASN A 55 1.23 9.37 -8.19
CA ASN A 55 2.26 10.36 -8.48
C ASN A 55 3.67 9.75 -8.70
N SER A 56 3.81 8.43 -8.61
CA SER A 56 5.09 7.74 -8.81
C SER A 56 5.34 7.40 -10.29
N GLU A 57 6.60 7.51 -10.71
CA GLU A 57 7.11 7.01 -12.00
C GLU A 57 7.61 5.55 -11.92
N HIS A 58 7.37 4.87 -10.79
CA HIS A 58 7.88 3.51 -10.59
C HIS A 58 7.21 2.51 -11.54
N PRO A 59 7.97 1.59 -12.18
CA PRO A 59 7.43 0.69 -13.20
C PRO A 59 6.36 -0.28 -12.68
N MET A 60 6.35 -0.57 -11.37
CA MET A 60 5.33 -1.43 -10.73
C MET A 60 4.11 -0.67 -10.19
N LYS A 61 3.92 0.60 -10.56
CA LYS A 61 2.80 1.45 -10.10
C LYS A 61 1.45 0.76 -10.26
N ASP A 62 1.14 0.29 -11.46
CA ASP A 62 -0.19 -0.28 -11.75
C ASP A 62 -0.46 -1.56 -10.96
N VAL A 63 0.58 -2.39 -10.76
CA VAL A 63 0.51 -3.59 -9.93
C VAL A 63 0.25 -3.22 -8.47
N ALA A 64 0.95 -2.21 -7.95
CA ALA A 64 0.74 -1.73 -6.59
C ALA A 64 -0.68 -1.17 -6.38
N ILE A 65 -1.22 -0.41 -7.34
CA ILE A 65 -2.61 0.09 -7.27
C ILE A 65 -3.60 -1.08 -7.23
N ALA A 66 -3.43 -2.08 -8.10
CA ALA A 66 -4.30 -3.24 -8.13
C ALA A 66 -4.26 -4.04 -6.81
N ASN A 67 -3.08 -4.18 -6.21
CA ASN A 67 -2.93 -4.88 -4.92
C ASN A 67 -3.48 -4.04 -3.75
N LEU A 68 -3.29 -2.71 -3.77
CA LEU A 68 -3.90 -1.80 -2.80
C LEU A 68 -5.44 -1.91 -2.84
N GLU A 69 -6.05 -1.95 -4.02
CA GLU A 69 -7.49 -2.11 -4.17
C GLU A 69 -8.00 -3.46 -3.66
N LYS A 70 -7.26 -4.55 -3.88
CA LYS A 70 -7.60 -5.87 -3.31
C LYS A 70 -7.54 -5.84 -1.79
N LEU A 71 -6.48 -5.25 -1.22
CA LEU A 71 -6.29 -5.17 0.22
C LEU A 71 -7.39 -4.32 0.88
N TYR A 72 -7.70 -3.15 0.30
CA TYR A 72 -8.77 -2.28 0.79
C TYR A 72 -10.15 -2.93 0.69
N LYS A 73 -10.44 -3.72 -0.35
CA LYS A 73 -11.70 -4.51 -0.43
C LYS A 73 -11.87 -5.51 0.72
N GLY A 74 -10.77 -5.94 1.34
CA GLY A 74 -10.78 -6.79 2.52
C GLY A 74 -11.12 -6.05 3.83
N MET A 75 -11.01 -4.71 3.83
CA MET A 75 -11.36 -3.85 4.97
C MET A 75 -12.86 -3.52 4.88
N LYS A 76 -13.64 -4.00 5.85
CA LYS A 76 -15.11 -3.97 5.80
C LYS A 76 -15.73 -2.67 6.32
#